data_AF-A0A8T5TQD9-F1
#
_entry.id   AF-A0A8T5TQD9-F1
#
_cell.length_a   1.000
_cell.length_b   1.000
_cell.length_c   1.000
_cell.angle_alpha   90.00
_cell.angle_beta   90.00
_cell.angle_gamma   90.00
#
_symmetry.space_group_name_H-M   'P 1'
#
loop_
_entity.id
_entity.type
_entity.pdbx_description
1 polymer ?
#
loop_
_entity_poly.entity_id
_entity_poly.type
_entity_poly.pdbx_seq_one_letter_code
_entity_poly.pdbx_strand_id
1 'polypeptide(L)' 'MLKKNLIIAAKLINLHPNTLEYLKKTENALIKSIPITKDKGSVKTFKGYRVYHSNLRG' A
#
# COMPACT_ATOMS: atom_id res chain seq x y z
N MET A 1 -4.47 5.36 12.61
CA MET A 1 -4.78 6.78 12.31
C MET A 1 -5.44 6.95 10.93
N LEU A 2 -4.84 6.47 9.83
CA LEU A 2 -5.38 6.68 8.45
C LEU A 2 -6.79 6.08 8.21
N LYS A 3 -7.04 4.84 8.66
CA LYS A 3 -8.35 4.18 8.50
C LYS A 3 -9.48 4.91 9.22
N LYS A 4 -9.18 5.66 10.29
CA LYS A 4 -10.17 6.43 11.05
C LYS A 4 -10.71 7.60 10.21
N ASN A 5 -9.83 8.31 9.51
CA ASN A 5 -10.20 9.47 8.70
C ASN A 5 -11.05 9.06 7.49
N LEU A 6 -10.72 7.93 6.84
CA LEU A 6 -11.52 7.38 5.73
C LEU A 6 -12.97 7.09 6.16
N ILE A 7 -13.16 6.49 7.35
CA ILE A 7 -14.49 6.15 7.87
C ILE A 7 -15.30 7.43 8.19
N ILE A 8 -14.66 8.45 8.76
CA ILE A 8 -15.33 9.73 9.05
C ILE A 8 -15.82 10.38 7.76
N ALA A 9 -14.94 10.50 6.76
CA ALA A 9 -15.30 11.08 5.46
C ALA A 9 -16.40 10.28 4.74
N ALA A 10 -16.31 8.94 4.76
CA ALA A 10 -17.31 8.07 4.15
C ALA A 10 -18.71 8.24 4.78
N LYS A 11 -18.79 8.46 6.10
CA LYS A 11 -20.06 8.76 6.77
C LYS A 11 -20.64 10.11 6.37
N LEU A 12 -19.81 11.14 6.24
CA LEU A 12 -20.25 12.50 5.87
C LEU A 12 -20.90 12.56 4.49
N ILE A 13 -20.42 11.76 3.54
CA ILE A 13 -20.93 11.73 2.16
C ILE A 13 -21.93 10.60 1.90
N ASN A 14 -22.33 9.85 2.93
CA ASN A 14 -23.15 8.65 2.83
C ASN A 14 -22.63 7.64 1.78
N LEU A 15 -21.32 7.36 1.82
CA LEU A 15 -20.65 6.49 0.86
C LEU A 15 -21.17 5.05 0.96
N HIS A 16 -21.42 4.43 -0.19
CA HIS A 16 -21.88 3.05 -0.25
C HIS A 16 -20.90 2.07 0.46
N PRO A 17 -21.40 1.13 1.28
CA PRO A 17 -20.56 0.26 2.10
C PRO A 17 -19.57 -0.58 1.28
N ASN A 18 -19.97 -1.06 0.10
CA ASN A 18 -19.06 -1.84 -0.77
C ASN A 18 -17.87 -0.99 -1.26
N THR A 19 -18.10 0.29 -1.55
CA THR A 19 -17.04 1.21 -1.96
C THR A 19 -16.08 1.48 -0.79
N LEU A 20 -16.61 1.63 0.42
CA LEU A 20 -15.78 1.77 1.62
C LEU A 20 -14.96 0.51 1.91
N GLU A 21 -15.54 -0.67 1.74
CA GLU A 21 -14.83 -1.96 1.88
C GLU A 21 -13.68 -2.10 0.88
N TYR A 22 -13.94 -1.71 -0.36
CA TYR A 22 -12.93 -1.68 -1.41
C TYR A 22 -11.78 -0.73 -1.07
N LEU A 23 -12.08 0.53 -0.73
CA LEU A 23 -11.08 1.55 -0.40
C LEU A 23 -10.26 1.24 0.88
N LYS A 24 -10.68 0.28 1.70
CA LYS A 24 -9.90 -0.18 2.87
C LYS A 24 -8.79 -1.15 2.49
N LYS A 25 -8.85 -1.76 1.30
CA LYS A 25 -7.92 -2.78 0.84
C LYS A 25 -6.96 -2.15 -0.17
N THR A 26 -5.68 -2.49 -0.03
CA THR A 26 -4.66 -2.21 -1.03
C THR A 26 -4.82 -3.18 -2.19
N GLU A 27 -4.88 -2.69 -3.42
CA GLU A 27 -4.98 -3.53 -4.61
C GLU A 27 -3.74 -4.42 -4.83
N ASN A 28 -2.53 -3.86 -4.71
CA ASN A 28 -1.30 -4.59 -4.98
C ASN A 28 -0.17 -4.22 -4.00
N ALA A 29 0.55 -5.24 -3.52
CA ALA A 29 1.76 -5.06 -2.73
C ALA A 29 2.86 -6.00 -3.23
N LEU A 30 3.95 -5.41 -3.74
CA LEU A 30 5.14 -6.11 -4.20
C LEU A 30 6.19 -6.09 -3.09
N ILE A 31 6.56 -7.28 -2.63
CA ILE A 31 7.62 -7.48 -1.64
C ILE A 31 8.76 -8.20 -2.35
N LYS A 32 9.93 -7.58 -2.42
CA LYS A 32 11.09 -8.15 -3.10
C LYS A 32 12.32 -8.14 -2.21
N SER A 33 13.11 -9.19 -2.30
CA SER A 33 14.44 -9.27 -1.71
C SER A 33 15.46 -8.84 -2.76
N ILE A 34 16.12 -7.71 -2.54
CA ILE A 34 17.08 -7.10 -3.47
C ILE A 34 18.49 -7.36 -2.93
N PRO A 35 19.29 -8.22 -3.58
CA PRO A 35 20.70 -8.37 -3.24
C PRO A 35 21.49 -7.16 -3.73
N ILE A 36 22.33 -6.59 -2.87
CA ILE A 36 23.21 -5.46 -3.19
C ILE A 36 24.64 -5.85 -2.83
N THR A 37 25.54 -5.71 -3.79
CA THR A 37 26.99 -5.84 -3.56
C THR A 37 27.49 -4.56 -2.90
N LYS A 38 28.10 -4.68 -1.73
CA LYS A 38 28.72 -3.54 -1.03
C LYS A 38 30.07 -3.20 -1.67
N ASP A 39 30.58 -2.02 -1.38
CA ASP A 39 31.86 -1.52 -1.91
C ASP A 39 33.05 -2.45 -1.67
N LYS A 40 33.00 -3.27 -0.60
CA LYS A 40 34.02 -4.28 -0.25
C LYS A 40 33.72 -5.69 -0.77
N GLY A 41 32.85 -5.83 -1.78
CA GLY A 41 32.55 -7.10 -2.46
C GLY A 41 31.58 -8.05 -1.75
N SER A 42 31.24 -7.82 -0.49
CA SER A 42 30.24 -8.65 0.22
C SER A 42 28.82 -8.37 -0.30
N VAL A 43 28.01 -9.41 -0.52
CA VAL A 43 26.58 -9.27 -0.87
C VAL A 43 25.73 -9.15 0.39
N LYS A 44 24.79 -8.20 0.41
CA LYS A 44 23.76 -8.08 1.44
C LYS A 44 22.38 -7.97 0.80
N THR A 45 21.44 -8.77 1.27
CA THR A 45 20.05 -8.74 0.82
C THR A 45 19.24 -7.75 1.64
N PHE A 46 18.47 -6.90 0.95
CA PHE A 46 17.55 -5.93 1.53
C PHE A 46 16.12 -6.28 1.14
N LYS A 47 15.17 -6.07 2.06
CA LYS A 47 13.75 -6.28 1.79
C LYS A 47 13.10 -4.96 1.36
N GLY A 48 12.69 -4.90 0.11
CA GLY A 48 11.95 -3.77 -0.47
C GLY A 48 10.45 -4.02 -0.49
N TYR A 49 9.68 -2.93 -0.42
CA TYR A 49 8.22 -2.94 -0.47
C TYR A 49 7.75 -1.85 -1.45
N ARG A 50 6.90 -2.22 -2.41
CA ARG A 50 6.20 -1.29 -3.29
C ARG A 50 4.71 -1.56 -3.19
N VAL A 51 3.94 -0.56 -2.80
CA VAL A 51 2.50 -0.70 -2.55
C VAL A 51 1.73 0.21 -3.50
N TYR A 52 0.82 -0.38 -4.26
CA TYR A 52 -0.16 0.33 -5.07
C TYR A 52 -1.52 0.17 -4.40
N HIS A 53 -1.99 1.25 -3.79
CA HIS A 53 -3.24 1.22 -3.04
C HIS A 53 -4.44 1.11 -3.97
N SER A 54 -4.54 1.95 -5.00
CA SER A 54 -5.56 1.83 -6.03
C SER A 54 -5.12 2.40 -7.38
N ASN A 55 -5.59 1.79 -8.47
CA ASN A 55 -5.40 2.23 -9.86
C ASN A 55 -6.70 2.75 -10.51
N LEU A 56 -7.76 3.00 -9.72
CA LEU A 56 -9.08 3.40 -10.23
C LEU A 56 -9.09 4.65 -11.13
N ARG A 57 -8.11 5.55 -10.96
CA ARG A 57 -8.05 6.83 -11.69
C ARG A 57 -6.83 6.97 -12.61
N GLY A 58 -6.03 5.91 -12.76
CA GLY A 58 -4.71 5.95 -13.40
C GLY A 58 -3.62 6.41 -12.45
#